data_AF-A0A9N7QPW0-F1
#
_entry.id   AF-A0A9N7QPW0-F1
#
_cell.length_a   1.000
_cell.length_b   1.000
_cell.length_c   1.000
_cell.angle_alpha   90.00
_cell.angle_beta   90.00
_cell.angle_gamma   90.00
#
_symmetry.space_group_name_H-M   'P 1'
#
loop_
_entity.id
_entity.type
_entity.pdbx_description
1 polymer ?
#
loop_
_entity_poly.entity_id
_entity_poly.type
_entity_poly.pdbx_seq_one_letter_code
_entity_poly.pdbx_strand_id
1 'polypeptide(L)'
;MRELPGSSTAPSTSTSTTTTTTTPTTKTSTTTTTTGTSKTSPTTTTSATGKPDEESGEVGSSDLLGGDAGDIAYPYYLVNGRIPAAPTSFKAKPGQRIRIRIINVASDTAFRVALAGHTMTVTHTDGYPVIPAQVDALLIGMAERYDVIVTAADGVFPLVASAEGKNALARALLSTGSGTAPDPQFRPAELNKRVGTVEMFTATTAVNLGRPDPQMSLPITLGGTMAKYDWTINGEPYSKTHPLTVRLGERPTLMFDNPTMMYHPIHLHGHTFQMIKPDGTPGARKDTVIVLPGQQLRAVLVADNPGYWVLHCHNSYHREAGMMTLLDYIF
;
A
#
# COMPACT_ATOMS: atom_id res chain seq x y z
N MET A 1 30.43 -61.28 -11.58
CA MET A 1 31.56 -62.15 -11.21
C MET A 1 32.68 -61.23 -10.76
N ARG A 2 33.07 -61.32 -9.47
CA ARG A 2 34.19 -60.67 -8.74
C ARG A 2 34.14 -59.13 -8.56
N GLU A 3 34.46 -58.52 -7.42
CA GLU A 3 34.64 -58.92 -6.00
C GLU A 3 34.83 -57.62 -5.18
N LEU A 4 34.38 -57.61 -3.90
CA LEU A 4 34.62 -56.58 -2.85
C LEU A 4 35.96 -56.89 -2.12
N PRO A 5 36.59 -56.01 -1.29
CA PRO A 5 36.16 -55.64 0.09
C PRO A 5 36.53 -54.17 0.47
N GLY A 6 36.24 -53.56 1.62
CA GLY A 6 35.74 -53.97 2.94
C GLY A 6 35.59 -52.73 3.85
N SER A 7 34.92 -52.92 4.98
CA SER A 7 34.38 -51.92 5.91
C SER A 7 35.36 -51.31 6.92
N SER A 8 34.97 -50.18 7.53
CA SER A 8 35.20 -49.91 8.96
C SER A 8 34.21 -48.87 9.50
N THR A 9 33.84 -49.05 10.75
CA THR A 9 32.64 -48.61 11.47
C THR A 9 32.85 -47.39 12.41
N ALA A 10 31.72 -46.85 12.87
CA ALA A 10 31.47 -45.61 13.63
C ALA A 10 32.15 -45.47 15.02
N PRO A 11 31.91 -44.34 15.75
CA PRO A 11 30.76 -44.37 16.64
C PRO A 11 29.92 -43.06 16.70
N SER A 12 28.62 -43.28 16.90
CA SER A 12 27.60 -42.31 17.30
C SER A 12 27.63 -42.09 18.81
N THR A 13 27.63 -40.83 19.26
CA THR A 13 27.40 -40.45 20.66
C THR A 13 25.95 -40.00 20.83
N SER A 14 25.19 -40.81 21.57
CA SER A 14 23.88 -40.46 22.13
C SER A 14 24.07 -39.89 23.54
N THR A 15 23.59 -38.68 23.79
CA THR A 15 23.53 -38.12 25.15
C THR A 15 22.06 -38.02 25.56
N SER A 16 21.68 -38.83 26.55
CA SER A 16 20.41 -38.72 27.25
C SER A 16 20.43 -37.46 28.13
N THR A 17 19.33 -36.70 28.12
CA THR A 17 19.11 -35.61 29.08
C THR A 17 17.86 -35.93 29.87
N THR A 18 18.04 -36.02 31.18
CA THR A 18 17.02 -36.35 32.17
C THR A 18 16.07 -35.19 32.40
N THR A 19 14.78 -35.52 32.46
CA THR A 19 13.65 -34.66 32.82
C THR A 19 13.74 -34.20 34.28
N THR A 20 13.61 -32.90 34.54
CA THR A 20 13.21 -32.37 35.86
C THR A 20 12.05 -31.43 35.65
N THR A 21 10.89 -31.81 36.20
CA THR A 21 9.65 -31.03 36.22
C THR A 21 9.62 -30.21 37.50
N THR A 22 9.45 -28.90 37.40
CA THR A 22 9.17 -28.01 38.54
C THR A 22 8.01 -27.08 38.19
N THR A 23 6.87 -27.37 38.78
CA THR A 23 5.63 -26.58 38.74
C THR A 23 5.72 -25.40 39.72
N PRO A 24 5.42 -24.15 39.31
CA PRO A 24 5.15 -23.08 40.25
C PRO A 24 3.65 -23.02 40.56
N THR A 25 3.28 -23.34 41.81
CA THR A 25 1.99 -22.99 42.43
C THR A 25 1.99 -21.52 42.85
N THR A 26 1.11 -20.71 42.24
CA THR A 26 0.77 -19.37 42.76
C THR A 26 -0.62 -19.41 43.37
N LYS A 27 -0.69 -18.96 44.63
CA LYS A 27 -1.89 -18.95 45.48
C LYS A 27 -2.86 -17.86 45.03
N THR A 28 -4.13 -18.24 44.85
CA THR A 28 -5.28 -17.34 44.74
C THR A 28 -5.61 -16.77 46.13
N SER A 29 -5.63 -15.44 46.27
CA SER A 29 -6.21 -14.76 47.44
C SER A 29 -7.52 -14.09 47.03
N THR A 30 -8.62 -14.58 47.58
CA THR A 30 -9.94 -13.99 47.51
C THR A 30 -10.01 -12.81 48.49
N THR A 31 -10.40 -11.62 48.01
CA THR A 31 -10.85 -10.53 48.88
C THR A 31 -12.19 -10.02 48.37
N THR A 32 -13.23 -10.33 49.14
CA THR A 32 -14.56 -9.76 49.06
C THR A 32 -14.50 -8.29 49.48
N THR A 33 -15.12 -7.38 48.73
CA THR A 33 -15.48 -6.06 49.26
C THR A 33 -16.89 -5.72 48.82
N THR A 34 -17.70 -5.45 49.83
CA THR A 34 -19.14 -5.21 49.78
C THR A 34 -19.41 -3.70 49.65
N THR A 35 -20.58 -3.40 49.09
CA THR A 35 -21.46 -2.24 49.35
C THR A 35 -21.26 -0.96 48.52
N GLY A 36 -22.37 -0.49 47.95
CA GLY A 36 -22.52 0.91 47.53
C GLY A 36 -23.52 1.17 46.41
N THR A 37 -24.79 0.80 46.58
CA THR A 37 -25.88 1.20 45.67
C THR A 37 -26.17 2.69 45.84
N SER A 38 -26.18 3.46 44.74
CA SER A 38 -27.04 4.66 44.65
C SER A 38 -27.47 4.91 43.21
N LYS A 39 -28.79 4.92 43.02
CA LYS A 39 -29.49 5.29 41.79
C LYS A 39 -29.61 6.80 41.75
N THR A 40 -29.38 7.43 40.60
CA THR A 40 -30.15 8.60 40.18
C THR A 40 -29.96 8.89 38.67
N SER A 41 -31.07 9.11 37.99
CA SER A 41 -31.25 9.73 36.67
C SER A 41 -32.64 10.36 36.70
N PRO A 42 -33.01 11.30 35.81
CA PRO A 42 -32.22 12.31 35.09
C PRO A 42 -32.83 13.73 35.32
N THR A 43 -32.22 14.78 34.77
CA THR A 43 -32.96 16.05 34.57
C THR A 43 -32.61 16.62 33.19
N THR A 44 -33.65 16.63 32.37
CA THR A 44 -33.73 17.21 31.03
C THR A 44 -33.65 18.73 31.13
N THR A 45 -32.82 19.37 30.32
CA THR A 45 -33.06 20.76 29.91
C THR A 45 -32.80 20.88 28.42
N THR A 46 -33.89 21.11 27.69
CA THR A 46 -33.93 21.34 26.25
C THR A 46 -33.46 22.76 25.97
N SER A 47 -32.46 22.92 25.12
CA SER A 47 -32.23 24.18 24.40
C SER A 47 -31.88 23.85 22.95
N ALA A 48 -32.88 24.02 22.10
CA ALA A 48 -32.75 23.94 20.65
C ALA A 48 -32.35 25.31 20.13
N THR A 49 -31.12 25.44 19.65
CA THR A 49 -30.67 26.39 18.61
C THR A 49 -29.26 25.98 18.20
N GLY A 50 -29.17 25.11 17.19
CA GLY A 50 -27.92 24.80 16.50
C GLY A 50 -28.12 25.03 15.02
N LYS A 51 -27.40 26.01 14.45
CA LYS A 51 -27.15 26.08 13.00
C LYS A 51 -26.57 24.73 12.55
N PRO A 52 -26.78 24.31 11.28
CA PRO A 52 -26.06 23.16 10.78
C PRO A 52 -24.56 23.46 10.85
N ASP A 53 -23.83 22.64 11.59
CA ASP A 53 -22.38 22.67 11.62
C ASP A 53 -21.88 22.31 10.21
N GLU A 54 -21.25 23.26 9.52
CA GLU A 54 -20.32 22.96 8.45
C GLU A 54 -19.11 22.31 9.11
N GLU A 55 -19.16 20.98 9.24
CA GLU A 55 -18.03 20.15 9.63
C GLU A 55 -17.00 20.22 8.50
N SER A 56 -16.08 21.18 8.58
CA SER A 56 -14.89 21.20 7.74
C SER A 56 -14.12 19.90 8.01
N GLY A 57 -14.31 18.92 7.13
CA GLY A 57 -13.76 17.57 7.27
C GLY A 57 -12.24 17.57 7.27
N GLU A 58 -11.64 17.72 8.46
CA GLU A 58 -10.21 17.56 8.64
C GLU A 58 -9.78 16.16 8.18
N VAL A 59 -8.86 16.14 7.24
CA VAL A 59 -8.20 14.92 6.81
C VAL A 59 -7.20 14.55 7.90
N GLY A 60 -7.21 13.29 8.34
CA GLY A 60 -6.36 12.87 9.46
C GLY A 60 -4.89 12.65 9.06
N SER A 61 -4.14 12.06 9.98
CA SER A 61 -2.71 11.73 9.79
C SER A 61 -2.50 10.23 9.59
N SER A 62 -1.42 9.86 8.92
CA SER A 62 -0.96 8.49 8.72
C SER A 62 0.56 8.39 8.87
N ASP A 63 1.00 7.53 9.78
CA ASP A 63 2.42 7.18 9.94
C ASP A 63 2.99 6.54 8.67
N LEU A 64 2.18 5.79 7.92
CA LEU A 64 2.60 5.13 6.68
C LEU A 64 2.78 6.10 5.52
N LEU A 65 2.07 7.23 5.55
CA LEU A 65 2.17 8.29 4.55
C LEU A 65 3.10 9.42 5.01
N GLY A 66 3.67 9.33 6.21
CA GLY A 66 4.63 10.30 6.75
C GLY A 66 3.98 11.59 7.27
N GLY A 67 2.69 11.57 7.61
CA GLY A 67 1.96 12.74 8.10
C GLY A 67 0.59 12.88 7.44
N ASP A 68 0.39 13.97 6.72
CA ASP A 68 -0.87 14.31 6.06
C ASP A 68 -1.41 13.16 5.17
N ALA A 69 -2.69 12.83 5.31
CA ALA A 69 -3.32 11.70 4.64
C ALA A 69 -4.07 12.06 3.33
N GLY A 70 -4.08 13.33 2.92
CA GLY A 70 -4.66 13.82 1.67
C GLY A 70 -5.46 15.11 1.85
N ASP A 71 -6.07 15.58 0.77
CA ASP A 71 -6.75 16.88 0.73
C ASP A 71 -8.23 16.81 1.09
N ILE A 72 -8.90 15.69 0.77
CA ILE A 72 -10.36 15.63 0.77
C ILE A 72 -10.88 14.46 1.61
N ALA A 73 -11.77 14.78 2.55
CA ALA A 73 -12.62 13.81 3.20
C ALA A 73 -13.86 13.52 2.34
N TYR A 74 -13.98 12.30 1.82
CA TYR A 74 -15.17 11.88 1.06
C TYR A 74 -16.24 11.28 1.98
N PRO A 75 -17.55 11.52 1.70
CA PRO A 75 -18.63 10.92 2.46
C PRO A 75 -18.72 9.40 2.27
N TYR A 76 -18.24 8.89 1.12
CA TYR A 76 -18.22 7.48 0.81
C TYR A 76 -16.92 7.06 0.15
N TYR A 77 -16.45 5.87 0.54
CA TYR A 77 -15.38 5.14 -0.11
C TYR A 77 -15.97 3.85 -0.67
N LEU A 78 -15.59 3.50 -1.89
CA LEU A 78 -16.28 2.48 -2.67
C LEU A 78 -15.33 1.38 -3.14
N VAL A 79 -15.80 0.13 -3.10
CA VAL A 79 -15.22 -0.97 -3.89
C VAL A 79 -16.23 -1.35 -4.96
N ASN A 80 -15.83 -1.31 -6.23
CA ASN A 80 -16.67 -1.59 -7.39
C ASN A 80 -17.98 -0.77 -7.39
N GLY A 81 -17.91 0.51 -7.01
CA GLY A 81 -19.06 1.42 -6.97
C GLY A 81 -20.07 1.12 -5.85
N ARG A 82 -19.70 0.30 -4.84
CA ARG A 82 -20.58 -0.10 -3.74
C ARG A 82 -20.10 0.41 -2.39
N ILE A 83 -21.06 0.85 -1.57
CA ILE A 83 -20.83 1.22 -0.17
C ILE A 83 -20.62 -0.03 0.72
N PRO A 84 -19.99 0.09 1.90
CA PRO A 84 -19.71 -1.06 2.77
C PRO A 84 -20.93 -1.88 3.20
N ALA A 85 -22.08 -1.22 3.35
CA ALA A 85 -23.35 -1.85 3.75
C ALA A 85 -24.03 -2.64 2.63
N ALA A 86 -23.68 -2.40 1.36
CA ALA A 86 -24.22 -3.10 0.20
C ALA A 86 -23.08 -3.58 -0.73
N PRO A 87 -22.14 -4.40 -0.22
CA PRO A 87 -20.87 -4.67 -0.88
C PRO A 87 -21.04 -5.60 -2.09
N THR A 88 -20.10 -5.52 -3.04
CA THR A 88 -19.95 -6.57 -4.05
C THR A 88 -19.51 -7.86 -3.37
N SER A 89 -20.14 -8.99 -3.72
CA SER A 89 -19.77 -10.31 -3.20
C SER A 89 -19.27 -11.22 -4.33
N PHE A 90 -18.08 -11.77 -4.15
CA PHE A 90 -17.45 -12.74 -5.02
C PHE A 90 -17.63 -14.14 -4.45
N LYS A 91 -18.16 -15.05 -5.27
CA LYS A 91 -18.31 -16.46 -4.90
C LYS A 91 -17.06 -17.26 -5.26
N ALA A 92 -16.65 -18.14 -4.36
CA ALA A 92 -15.55 -19.08 -4.57
C ALA A 92 -15.87 -20.44 -3.94
N LYS A 93 -15.00 -21.42 -4.14
CA LYS A 93 -15.02 -22.68 -3.39
C LYS A 93 -13.90 -22.68 -2.35
N PRO A 94 -14.06 -23.36 -1.19
CA PRO A 94 -12.95 -23.58 -0.27
C PRO A 94 -11.77 -24.24 -0.99
N GLY A 95 -10.55 -23.77 -0.73
CA GLY A 95 -9.33 -24.23 -1.39
C GLY A 95 -9.09 -23.65 -2.80
N GLN A 96 -10.04 -22.88 -3.35
CA GLN A 96 -9.86 -22.25 -4.66
C GLN A 96 -8.79 -21.15 -4.57
N ARG A 97 -7.81 -21.20 -5.49
CA ARG A 97 -6.85 -20.11 -5.69
C ARG A 97 -7.47 -19.00 -6.51
N ILE A 98 -7.37 -17.77 -6.03
CA ILE A 98 -8.00 -16.59 -6.63
C ILE A 98 -6.92 -15.53 -6.81
N ARG A 99 -6.84 -14.97 -8.02
CA ARG A 99 -6.05 -13.75 -8.29
C ARG A 99 -6.98 -12.55 -8.17
N ILE A 100 -6.72 -11.68 -7.21
CA ILE A 100 -7.45 -10.43 -7.00
C ILE A 100 -6.59 -9.31 -7.62
N ARG A 101 -7.18 -8.53 -8.52
CA ARG A 101 -6.55 -7.34 -9.10
C ARG A 101 -7.09 -6.12 -8.37
N ILE A 102 -6.24 -5.46 -7.59
CA ILE A 102 -6.59 -4.29 -6.79
C ILE A 102 -6.12 -3.07 -7.58
N ILE A 103 -7.03 -2.14 -7.85
CA ILE A 103 -6.78 -0.94 -8.65
C ILE A 103 -7.29 0.25 -7.85
N ASN A 104 -6.41 1.17 -7.48
CA ASN A 104 -6.84 2.40 -6.83
C ASN A 104 -7.17 3.46 -7.87
N VAL A 105 -8.47 3.76 -8.02
CA VAL A 105 -9.00 4.77 -8.95
C VAL A 105 -9.45 6.05 -8.22
N ALA A 106 -9.04 6.24 -6.97
CA ALA A 106 -9.40 7.42 -6.19
C ALA A 106 -8.66 8.67 -6.70
N SER A 107 -9.28 9.83 -6.48
CA SER A 107 -8.69 11.11 -6.84
C SER A 107 -7.63 11.60 -5.86
N ASP A 108 -7.67 11.15 -4.59
CA ASP A 108 -6.85 11.72 -3.50
C ASP A 108 -6.45 10.68 -2.43
N THR A 109 -7.22 9.60 -2.27
CA THR A 109 -7.05 8.69 -1.13
C THR A 109 -6.15 7.49 -1.46
N ALA A 110 -5.07 7.33 -0.69
CA ALA A 110 -4.38 6.05 -0.55
C ALA A 110 -5.18 5.09 0.35
N PHE A 111 -5.07 3.79 0.10
CA PHE A 111 -5.74 2.78 0.92
C PHE A 111 -4.75 1.77 1.50
N ARG A 112 -5.06 1.25 2.69
CA ARG A 112 -4.60 -0.06 3.11
C ARG A 112 -5.62 -1.12 2.76
N VAL A 113 -5.22 -2.14 2.02
CA VAL A 113 -6.11 -3.23 1.57
C VAL A 113 -5.70 -4.54 2.21
N ALA A 114 -6.65 -5.23 2.84
CA ALA A 114 -6.43 -6.55 3.44
C ALA A 114 -7.66 -7.46 3.27
N LEU A 115 -7.43 -8.77 3.13
CA LEU A 115 -8.49 -9.78 3.15
C LEU A 115 -8.52 -10.42 4.53
N ALA A 116 -9.64 -10.31 5.24
CA ALA A 116 -9.75 -10.81 6.60
C ALA A 116 -9.38 -12.29 6.70
N GLY A 117 -8.49 -12.63 7.64
CA GLY A 117 -8.05 -14.00 7.89
C GLY A 117 -7.17 -14.62 6.80
N HIS A 118 -6.66 -13.83 5.85
CA HIS A 118 -5.82 -14.33 4.75
C HIS A 118 -4.52 -13.54 4.65
N THR A 119 -3.40 -14.25 4.51
CA THR A 119 -2.17 -13.67 3.93
C THR A 119 -2.32 -13.62 2.42
N MET A 120 -1.86 -12.52 1.81
CA MET A 120 -1.90 -12.28 0.38
C MET A 120 -0.53 -12.47 -0.24
N THR A 121 -0.44 -13.23 -1.34
CA THR A 121 0.80 -13.34 -2.12
C THR A 121 0.77 -12.34 -3.27
N VAL A 122 1.54 -11.26 -3.17
CA VAL A 122 1.71 -10.30 -4.26
C VAL A 122 2.47 -10.97 -5.40
N THR A 123 1.96 -10.83 -6.61
CA THR A 123 2.54 -11.42 -7.82
C THR A 123 2.80 -10.39 -8.91
N HIS A 124 2.09 -9.25 -8.91
CA HIS A 124 2.33 -8.19 -9.87
C HIS A 124 2.20 -6.81 -9.22
N THR A 125 2.94 -5.85 -9.79
CA THR A 125 2.83 -4.41 -9.52
C THR A 125 2.63 -3.68 -10.84
N ASP A 126 1.61 -2.82 -10.94
CA ASP A 126 1.26 -2.03 -12.13
C ASP A 126 1.14 -2.84 -13.43
N GLY A 127 0.84 -4.13 -13.33
CA GLY A 127 0.73 -5.05 -14.47
C GLY A 127 1.99 -5.90 -14.74
N TYR A 128 3.09 -5.67 -14.03
CA TYR A 128 4.35 -6.38 -14.20
C TYR A 128 4.58 -7.44 -13.14
N PRO A 129 5.02 -8.67 -13.52
CA PRO A 129 5.28 -9.74 -12.57
C PRO A 129 6.47 -9.44 -11.65
N VAL A 130 6.28 -9.74 -10.36
CA VAL A 130 7.30 -9.68 -9.32
C VAL A 130 7.63 -11.07 -8.80
N ILE A 131 8.79 -11.21 -8.14
CA ILE A 131 9.08 -12.37 -7.30
C ILE A 131 7.99 -12.45 -6.22
N PRO A 132 7.24 -13.55 -6.11
CA PRO A 132 6.11 -13.63 -5.20
C PRO A 132 6.49 -13.29 -3.76
N ALA A 133 5.76 -12.36 -3.15
CA ALA A 133 6.03 -11.88 -1.79
C ALA A 133 4.75 -11.91 -0.95
N GLN A 134 4.85 -12.41 0.29
CA GLN A 134 3.69 -12.48 1.19
C GLN A 134 3.56 -11.23 2.05
N VAL A 135 2.33 -10.69 2.09
CA VAL A 135 1.92 -9.52 2.86
C VAL A 135 0.57 -9.80 3.52
N ASP A 136 0.27 -9.11 4.62
CA ASP A 136 -1.04 -9.18 5.26
C ASP A 136 -1.96 -8.04 4.78
N ALA A 137 -1.36 -6.91 4.44
CA ALA A 137 -2.04 -5.77 3.83
C ALA A 137 -1.18 -5.14 2.73
N LEU A 138 -1.77 -4.30 1.89
CA LEU A 138 -1.07 -3.50 0.88
C LEU A 138 -1.37 -2.02 1.10
N LEU A 139 -0.36 -1.17 1.14
CA LEU A 139 -0.54 0.25 0.90
C LEU A 139 -0.62 0.48 -0.62
N ILE A 140 -1.67 1.16 -1.08
CA ILE A 140 -1.90 1.42 -2.51
C ILE A 140 -2.26 2.89 -2.73
N GLY A 141 -1.39 3.61 -3.43
CA GLY A 141 -1.61 5.00 -3.85
C GLY A 141 -2.50 5.09 -5.09
N MET A 142 -2.94 6.30 -5.41
CA MET A 142 -3.77 6.57 -6.59
C MET A 142 -3.05 6.09 -7.86
N ALA A 143 -3.79 5.45 -8.77
CA ALA A 143 -3.32 4.79 -9.99
C ALA A 143 -2.39 3.58 -9.83
N GLU A 144 -1.97 3.20 -8.62
CA GLU A 144 -1.24 1.95 -8.45
C GLU A 144 -2.15 0.73 -8.62
N ARG A 145 -1.55 -0.39 -9.07
CA ARG A 145 -2.23 -1.68 -9.18
C ARG A 145 -1.39 -2.78 -8.57
N TYR A 146 -2.06 -3.69 -7.89
CA TYR A 146 -1.43 -4.89 -7.34
C TYR A 146 -2.28 -6.11 -7.65
N ASP A 147 -1.61 -7.18 -8.09
CA ASP A 147 -2.27 -8.47 -8.20
C ASP A 147 -1.78 -9.40 -7.09
N VAL A 148 -2.73 -9.88 -6.30
CA VAL A 148 -2.47 -10.82 -5.20
C VAL A 148 -3.13 -12.16 -5.47
N ILE A 149 -2.50 -13.24 -5.01
CA ILE A 149 -3.09 -14.56 -4.97
C ILE A 149 -3.42 -14.91 -3.52
N VAL A 150 -4.63 -15.41 -3.31
CA VAL A 150 -5.10 -16.00 -2.06
C VAL A 150 -5.67 -17.39 -2.33
N THR A 151 -5.66 -18.25 -1.32
CA THR A 151 -6.39 -19.51 -1.31
C THR A 151 -7.59 -19.32 -0.40
N ALA A 152 -8.81 -19.43 -0.93
CA ALA A 152 -10.02 -19.18 -0.16
C ALA A 152 -10.19 -20.20 0.97
N ALA A 153 -10.26 -19.73 2.22
CA ALA A 153 -10.74 -20.52 3.34
C ALA A 153 -12.27 -20.74 3.23
N ASP A 154 -12.85 -21.58 4.09
CA ASP A 154 -14.30 -21.75 4.15
C ASP A 154 -14.94 -20.67 5.05
N GLY A 155 -15.80 -19.81 4.50
CA GLY A 155 -16.50 -18.74 5.20
C GLY A 155 -16.90 -17.55 4.33
N VAL A 156 -17.18 -16.42 4.99
CA VAL A 156 -17.38 -15.09 4.37
C VAL A 156 -16.32 -14.12 4.90
N PHE A 157 -15.48 -13.61 4.01
CA PHE A 157 -14.31 -12.81 4.35
C PHE A 157 -14.38 -11.42 3.69
N PRO A 158 -14.42 -10.32 4.46
CA PRO A 158 -14.36 -9.00 3.87
C PRO A 158 -12.95 -8.69 3.34
N LEU A 159 -12.89 -8.27 2.07
CA LEU A 159 -11.75 -7.56 1.49
C LEU A 159 -11.96 -6.08 1.81
N VAL A 160 -11.22 -5.57 2.79
CA VAL A 160 -11.37 -4.22 3.32
C VAL A 160 -10.30 -3.32 2.71
N ALA A 161 -10.72 -2.18 2.17
CA ALA A 161 -9.87 -1.06 1.80
C ALA A 161 -10.10 0.07 2.83
N SER A 162 -9.19 0.20 3.79
CA SER A 162 -9.18 1.31 4.75
C SER A 162 -8.67 2.57 4.07
N ALA A 163 -9.46 3.63 4.07
CA ALA A 163 -9.02 4.95 3.61
C ALA A 163 -7.94 5.44 4.58
N GLU A 164 -6.69 5.51 4.12
CA GLU A 164 -5.56 5.71 5.00
C GLU A 164 -5.62 7.09 5.67
N GLY A 165 -5.47 7.14 6.99
CA GLY A 165 -5.58 8.37 7.79
C GLY A 165 -6.98 9.02 7.86
N LYS A 166 -8.00 8.50 7.16
CA LYS A 166 -9.33 9.16 7.06
C LYS A 166 -10.44 8.50 7.87
N ASN A 167 -10.10 7.53 8.72
CA ASN A 167 -11.00 6.75 9.57
C ASN A 167 -12.26 6.18 8.86
N ALA A 168 -12.21 5.99 7.55
CA ALA A 168 -13.28 5.40 6.76
C ALA A 168 -12.80 4.13 6.06
N LEU A 169 -13.71 3.37 5.47
CA LEU A 169 -13.36 2.18 4.71
C LEU A 169 -14.36 1.90 3.59
N ALA A 170 -13.91 1.10 2.64
CA ALA A 170 -14.71 0.43 1.64
C ALA A 170 -14.50 -1.09 1.77
N ARG A 171 -15.43 -1.90 1.26
CA ARG A 171 -15.23 -3.36 1.25
C ARG A 171 -15.93 -4.07 0.09
N ALA A 172 -15.38 -5.22 -0.26
CA ALA A 172 -16.07 -6.31 -0.95
C ALA A 172 -16.09 -7.56 -0.05
N LEU A 173 -16.83 -8.59 -0.44
CA LEU A 173 -16.88 -9.87 0.26
C LEU A 173 -16.36 -10.98 -0.64
N LEU A 174 -15.50 -11.84 -0.11
CA LEU A 174 -15.22 -13.16 -0.66
C LEU A 174 -16.05 -14.19 0.13
N SER A 175 -16.88 -14.98 -0.54
CA SER A 175 -17.74 -15.97 0.11
C SER A 175 -17.59 -17.35 -0.53
N THR A 176 -17.46 -18.38 0.30
CA THR A 176 -17.50 -19.79 -0.13
C THR A 176 -18.84 -20.48 0.17
N GLY A 177 -19.84 -19.71 0.62
CA GLY A 177 -21.21 -20.18 0.85
C GLY A 177 -21.57 -20.47 2.31
N SER A 178 -20.59 -20.68 3.20
CA SER A 178 -20.81 -20.88 4.64
C SER A 178 -20.59 -19.57 5.42
N GLY A 179 -21.35 -19.36 6.50
CA GLY A 179 -21.18 -18.23 7.42
C GLY A 179 -21.94 -16.95 7.05
N THR A 180 -21.74 -15.92 7.87
CA THR A 180 -22.39 -14.60 7.75
C THR A 180 -21.33 -13.53 7.55
N ALA A 181 -21.66 -12.49 6.77
CA ALA A 181 -20.75 -11.37 6.56
C ALA A 181 -20.58 -10.59 7.88
N PRO A 182 -19.34 -10.20 8.25
CA PRO A 182 -19.11 -9.31 9.39
C PRO A 182 -19.79 -7.94 9.22
N ASP A 183 -19.80 -7.16 10.30
CA ASP A 183 -20.30 -5.77 10.33
C ASP A 183 -19.72 -4.94 9.17
N PRO A 184 -20.51 -4.06 8.50
CA PRO A 184 -20.03 -3.19 7.42
C PRO A 184 -18.77 -2.37 7.75
N GLN A 185 -18.57 -2.00 9.02
CA GLN A 185 -17.42 -1.24 9.51
C GLN A 185 -16.30 -2.13 10.09
N PHE A 186 -16.41 -3.45 9.95
CA PHE A 186 -15.38 -4.38 10.42
C PHE A 186 -14.01 -4.09 9.79
N ARG A 187 -12.98 -3.96 10.63
CA ARG A 187 -11.58 -3.78 10.23
C ARG A 187 -10.77 -5.01 10.60
N PRO A 188 -10.21 -5.76 9.62
CA PRO A 188 -9.38 -6.92 9.92
C PRO A 188 -8.04 -6.52 10.57
N ALA A 189 -7.54 -7.35 11.48
CA ALA A 189 -6.26 -7.12 12.15
C ALA A 189 -5.08 -7.09 11.16
N GLU A 190 -5.21 -7.78 10.02
CA GLU A 190 -4.25 -7.80 8.92
C GLU A 190 -3.83 -6.39 8.43
N LEU A 191 -4.72 -5.39 8.51
CA LEU A 191 -4.42 -4.00 8.14
C LEU A 191 -3.23 -3.39 8.92
N ASN A 192 -2.89 -3.95 10.07
CA ASN A 192 -1.81 -3.45 10.94
C ASN A 192 -0.65 -4.46 11.10
N LYS A 193 -0.60 -5.52 10.29
CA LYS A 193 0.49 -6.51 10.32
C LYS A 193 1.56 -6.16 9.26
N ARG A 194 1.96 -7.12 8.41
CA ARG A 194 2.95 -6.86 7.35
C ARG A 194 2.29 -6.09 6.19
N VAL A 195 2.38 -4.76 6.24
CA VAL A 195 1.92 -3.88 5.16
C VAL A 195 2.95 -3.85 4.03
N GLY A 196 2.55 -4.30 2.85
CA GLY A 196 3.35 -4.25 1.63
C GLY A 196 3.49 -2.84 1.08
N THR A 197 4.73 -2.41 0.89
CA THR A 197 5.10 -1.18 0.17
C THR A 197 6.02 -1.50 -1.01
N VAL A 198 6.23 -0.55 -1.92
CA VAL A 198 6.96 -0.78 -3.19
C VAL A 198 8.35 -1.39 -3.00
N GLU A 199 9.07 -1.05 -1.93
CA GLU A 199 10.42 -1.53 -1.64
C GLU A 199 10.51 -3.05 -1.38
N MET A 200 9.40 -3.64 -0.93
CA MET A 200 9.31 -5.08 -0.66
C MET A 200 9.31 -5.93 -1.93
N PHE A 201 9.04 -5.34 -3.09
CA PHE A 201 8.83 -6.08 -4.32
C PHE A 201 10.02 -5.95 -5.28
N THR A 202 10.27 -7.03 -6.01
CA THR A 202 11.31 -7.10 -7.04
C THR A 202 10.72 -7.66 -8.32
N ALA A 203 10.86 -6.95 -9.43
CA ALA A 203 10.46 -7.40 -10.75
C ALA A 203 11.16 -8.73 -11.10
N THR A 204 10.43 -9.63 -11.74
CA THR A 204 11.07 -10.84 -12.29
C THR A 204 12.08 -10.49 -13.38
N THR A 205 13.07 -11.35 -13.61
CA THR A 205 14.14 -11.13 -14.60
C THR A 205 13.61 -10.77 -15.99
N ALA A 206 12.50 -11.39 -16.42
CA ALA A 206 11.92 -11.20 -17.75
C ALA A 206 11.38 -9.78 -18.01
N VAL A 207 11.05 -9.01 -16.96
CA VAL A 207 10.47 -7.67 -17.10
C VAL A 207 11.33 -6.57 -16.49
N ASN A 208 12.51 -6.93 -15.97
CA ASN A 208 13.47 -6.00 -15.39
C ASN A 208 14.04 -5.08 -16.49
N LEU A 209 14.07 -3.77 -16.25
CA LEU A 209 14.57 -2.79 -17.23
C LEU A 209 16.10 -2.68 -17.25
N GLY A 210 16.80 -3.31 -16.31
CA GLY A 210 18.25 -3.28 -16.21
C GLY A 210 18.76 -2.08 -15.43
N ARG A 211 20.00 -1.68 -15.72
CA ARG A 211 20.70 -0.57 -15.06
C ARG A 211 20.57 0.73 -15.86
N PRO A 212 20.61 1.90 -15.19
CA PRO A 212 20.65 3.17 -15.88
C PRO A 212 22.04 3.44 -16.45
N ASP A 213 22.15 4.44 -17.31
CA ASP A 213 23.41 5.13 -17.57
C ASP A 213 23.83 5.91 -16.30
N PRO A 214 25.01 5.62 -15.71
CA PRO A 214 25.46 6.28 -14.48
C PRO A 214 25.63 7.79 -14.58
N GLN A 215 25.78 8.35 -15.79
CA GLN A 215 26.00 9.78 -16.01
C GLN A 215 24.73 10.53 -16.40
N MET A 216 23.59 9.84 -16.47
CA MET A 216 22.33 10.43 -16.91
C MET A 216 21.27 10.37 -15.82
N SER A 217 20.86 11.55 -15.35
CA SER A 217 19.86 11.71 -14.32
C SER A 217 18.83 12.75 -14.71
N LEU A 218 17.57 12.47 -14.39
CA LEU A 218 16.43 13.38 -14.55
C LEU A 218 15.89 13.72 -13.15
N PRO A 219 16.23 14.90 -12.60
CA PRO A 219 15.73 15.33 -11.30
C PRO A 219 14.22 15.63 -11.38
N ILE A 220 13.49 15.14 -10.37
CA ILE A 220 12.06 15.31 -10.18
C ILE A 220 11.87 15.73 -8.72
N THR A 221 12.07 17.02 -8.45
CA THR A 221 11.88 17.60 -7.12
C THR A 221 10.44 18.05 -6.96
N LEU A 222 9.75 17.47 -6.00
CA LEU A 222 8.35 17.77 -5.68
C LEU A 222 8.29 19.03 -4.81
N GLY A 223 7.42 19.97 -5.18
CA GLY A 223 7.29 21.24 -4.46
C GLY A 223 5.84 21.64 -4.22
N GLY A 224 5.67 22.69 -3.42
CA GLY A 224 4.37 23.25 -3.06
C GLY A 224 4.05 23.11 -1.57
N THR A 225 2.97 23.76 -1.15
CA THR A 225 2.50 23.76 0.24
C THR A 225 0.98 23.73 0.32
N MET A 226 0.44 23.15 1.40
CA MET A 226 -1.00 23.23 1.67
C MET A 226 -1.51 24.67 1.84
N ALA A 227 -0.69 25.56 2.41
CA ALA A 227 -1.09 26.94 2.70
C ALA A 227 -1.34 27.78 1.43
N LYS A 228 -0.56 27.56 0.36
CA LYS A 228 -0.71 28.25 -0.93
C LYS A 228 -1.38 27.41 -2.00
N TYR A 229 -1.39 26.10 -1.81
CA TYR A 229 -1.87 25.11 -2.75
C TYR A 229 -1.19 25.21 -4.14
N ASP A 230 0.12 25.47 -4.12
CA ASP A 230 0.98 25.76 -5.29
C ASP A 230 1.88 24.56 -5.65
N TRP A 231 1.25 23.45 -6.03
CA TRP A 231 1.95 22.19 -6.28
C TRP A 231 2.76 22.21 -7.57
N THR A 232 4.01 21.76 -7.52
CA THR A 232 4.97 21.88 -8.63
C THR A 232 5.86 20.66 -8.79
N ILE A 233 6.44 20.52 -9.99
CA ILE A 233 7.59 19.65 -10.24
C ILE A 233 8.73 20.53 -10.73
N ASN A 234 9.91 20.39 -10.11
CA ASN A 234 11.11 21.19 -10.39
C ASN A 234 10.90 22.70 -10.19
N GLY A 235 10.08 23.08 -9.20
CA GLY A 235 9.89 24.47 -8.76
C GLY A 235 8.92 25.31 -9.59
N GLU A 236 8.41 24.79 -10.71
CA GLU A 236 7.48 25.50 -11.59
C GLU A 236 6.13 24.77 -11.69
N PRO A 237 5.00 25.49 -11.76
CA PRO A 237 3.73 24.89 -12.12
C PRO A 237 3.74 24.48 -13.59
N TYR A 238 2.87 23.55 -13.99
CA TYR A 238 2.82 23.01 -15.35
C TYR A 238 2.85 24.08 -16.46
N SER A 239 2.15 25.21 -16.28
CA SER A 239 2.11 26.31 -17.25
C SER A 239 3.47 26.96 -17.55
N LYS A 240 4.48 26.73 -16.71
CA LYS A 240 5.84 27.26 -16.79
C LYS A 240 6.90 26.16 -16.71
N THR A 241 6.48 24.90 -16.81
CA THR A 241 7.38 23.77 -16.60
C THR A 241 8.45 23.72 -17.70
N HIS A 242 9.64 23.29 -17.33
CA HIS A 242 10.69 22.93 -18.27
C HIS A 242 10.67 21.41 -18.42
N PRO A 243 10.39 20.87 -19.62
CA PRO A 243 10.36 19.42 -19.82
C PRO A 243 11.66 18.73 -19.43
N LEU A 244 11.54 17.54 -18.86
CA LEU A 244 12.63 16.58 -18.81
C LEU A 244 12.88 16.10 -20.23
N THR A 245 14.14 16.04 -20.67
CA THR A 245 14.46 15.65 -22.05
C THR A 245 15.24 14.35 -22.12
N VAL A 246 14.91 13.52 -23.11
CA VAL A 246 15.63 12.27 -23.43
C VAL A 246 15.78 12.11 -24.94
N ARG A 247 16.75 11.31 -25.38
CA ARG A 247 16.86 10.79 -26.75
C ARG A 247 16.46 9.31 -26.78
N LEU A 248 16.02 8.86 -27.94
CA LEU A 248 15.71 7.45 -28.18
C LEU A 248 16.92 6.56 -27.83
N GLY A 249 16.68 5.56 -26.98
CA GLY A 249 17.68 4.59 -26.51
C GLY A 249 18.37 4.97 -25.20
N GLU A 250 18.21 6.21 -24.71
CA GLU A 250 18.79 6.64 -23.43
C GLU A 250 18.14 5.92 -22.25
N ARG A 251 18.90 5.79 -21.14
CA ARG A 251 18.48 5.06 -19.93
C ARG A 251 18.72 5.88 -18.67
N PRO A 252 18.04 7.02 -18.49
CA PRO A 252 18.31 7.89 -17.35
C PRO A 252 17.84 7.28 -16.03
N THR A 253 18.46 7.76 -14.95
CA THR A 253 17.94 7.62 -13.59
C THR A 253 16.90 8.72 -13.34
N LEU A 254 15.64 8.36 -13.13
CA LEU A 254 14.64 9.24 -12.54
C LEU A 254 14.97 9.43 -11.05
N MET A 255 15.15 10.67 -10.61
CA MET A 255 15.47 11.02 -9.23
C MET A 255 14.30 11.76 -8.60
N PHE A 256 13.44 11.03 -7.89
CA PHE A 256 12.32 11.62 -7.15
C PHE A 256 12.82 12.13 -5.80
N ASP A 257 12.57 13.40 -5.53
CA ASP A 257 12.92 14.05 -4.26
C ASP A 257 11.71 14.79 -3.72
N ASN A 258 11.25 14.44 -2.52
CA ASN A 258 10.07 15.04 -1.93
C ASN A 258 10.42 15.84 -0.66
N PRO A 259 10.84 17.11 -0.78
CA PRO A 259 11.04 17.99 0.36
C PRO A 259 9.72 18.50 0.98
N THR A 260 8.56 18.18 0.41
CA THR A 260 7.26 18.62 0.95
C THR A 260 6.88 17.80 2.19
N MET A 261 5.85 18.27 2.91
CA MET A 261 5.29 17.57 4.08
C MET A 261 4.17 16.58 3.73
N MET A 262 3.89 16.37 2.45
CA MET A 262 2.84 15.46 1.95
C MET A 262 3.42 14.35 1.09
N TYR A 263 2.77 13.19 1.09
CA TYR A 263 3.10 12.13 0.14
C TYR A 263 2.52 12.46 -1.25
N HIS A 264 3.18 11.96 -2.30
CA HIS A 264 2.72 12.16 -3.68
C HIS A 264 2.89 10.88 -4.50
N PRO A 265 1.81 10.29 -5.05
CA PRO A 265 1.94 9.22 -6.04
C PRO A 265 2.30 9.83 -7.39
N ILE A 266 3.54 9.69 -7.84
CA ILE A 266 3.99 10.24 -9.12
C ILE A 266 3.82 9.20 -10.22
N HIS A 267 3.10 9.57 -11.29
CA HIS A 267 2.79 8.75 -12.44
C HIS A 267 3.44 9.30 -13.72
N LEU A 268 4.02 8.41 -14.54
CA LEU A 268 4.59 8.73 -15.85
C LEU A 268 3.80 8.04 -16.97
N HIS A 269 3.38 8.82 -17.97
CA HIS A 269 2.71 8.31 -19.16
C HIS A 269 3.70 7.68 -20.16
N GLY A 270 3.20 6.78 -21.00
CA GLY A 270 3.94 6.19 -22.12
C GLY A 270 5.11 5.27 -21.74
N HIS A 271 5.48 5.23 -20.46
CA HIS A 271 6.62 4.51 -19.96
C HIS A 271 6.29 3.83 -18.64
N THR A 272 7.18 2.93 -18.26
CA THR A 272 7.29 2.38 -16.91
C THR A 272 8.74 2.54 -16.48
N PHE A 273 8.97 2.49 -15.17
CA PHE A 273 10.28 2.63 -14.59
C PHE A 273 10.56 1.49 -13.61
N GLN A 274 11.85 1.14 -13.53
CA GLN A 274 12.35 0.10 -12.65
C GLN A 274 12.88 0.75 -11.39
N MET A 275 12.19 0.57 -10.27
CA MET A 275 12.63 1.10 -8.98
C MET A 275 14.02 0.57 -8.64
N ILE A 276 14.82 1.38 -7.97
CA ILE A 276 16.12 1.01 -7.41
C ILE A 276 15.99 1.01 -5.89
N LYS A 277 16.30 -0.11 -5.25
CA LYS A 277 16.25 -0.25 -3.79
C LYS A 277 17.36 0.55 -3.11
N PRO A 278 17.26 0.79 -1.79
CA PRO A 278 18.30 1.48 -1.04
C PRO A 278 19.70 0.85 -1.17
N ASP A 279 19.77 -0.48 -1.30
CA ASP A 279 21.02 -1.24 -1.51
C ASP A 279 21.55 -1.19 -2.96
N GLY A 280 20.88 -0.47 -3.86
CA GLY A 280 21.24 -0.33 -5.27
C GLY A 280 20.74 -1.47 -6.17
N THR A 281 20.08 -2.49 -5.63
CA THR A 281 19.52 -3.59 -6.42
C THR A 281 18.21 -3.19 -7.12
N PRO A 282 17.83 -3.84 -8.24
CA PRO A 282 16.53 -3.60 -8.87
C PRO A 282 15.34 -4.00 -7.98
N GLY A 283 14.38 -3.10 -7.84
CA GLY A 283 13.09 -3.28 -7.16
C GLY A 283 11.95 -3.67 -8.11
N ALA A 284 10.75 -3.16 -7.86
CA ALA A 284 9.59 -3.39 -8.71
C ALA A 284 9.64 -2.58 -10.02
N ARG A 285 8.95 -3.05 -11.06
CA ARG A 285 8.65 -2.24 -12.26
C ARG A 285 7.27 -1.63 -12.08
N LYS A 286 7.19 -0.31 -12.22
CA LYS A 286 6.02 0.52 -11.89
C LYS A 286 5.82 1.57 -12.98
N ASP A 287 4.63 2.15 -13.04
CA ASP A 287 4.40 3.44 -13.73
C ASP A 287 3.95 4.54 -12.76
N THR A 288 3.62 4.16 -11.52
CA THR A 288 3.22 5.07 -10.46
C THR A 288 3.92 4.68 -9.17
N VAL A 289 4.42 5.65 -8.38
CA VAL A 289 5.06 5.37 -7.09
C VAL A 289 4.75 6.45 -6.07
N ILE A 290 4.41 6.05 -4.84
CA ILE A 290 4.32 6.96 -3.70
C ILE A 290 5.72 7.44 -3.32
N VAL A 291 5.90 8.76 -3.27
CA VAL A 291 7.08 9.42 -2.69
C VAL A 291 6.66 10.07 -1.38
N LEU A 292 7.16 9.54 -0.26
CA LEU A 292 6.82 10.02 1.09
C LEU A 292 7.49 11.37 1.41
N PRO A 293 7.00 12.12 2.40
CA PRO A 293 7.66 13.33 2.90
C PRO A 293 9.13 13.09 3.27
N GLY A 294 10.02 13.97 2.81
CA GLY A 294 11.47 13.88 3.00
C GLY A 294 12.15 12.69 2.28
N GLN A 295 11.41 11.92 1.47
CA GLN A 295 11.95 10.72 0.83
C GLN A 295 12.62 11.05 -0.50
N GLN A 296 13.69 10.31 -0.79
CA GLN A 296 14.31 10.24 -2.10
C GLN A 296 14.20 8.83 -2.67
N LEU A 297 13.69 8.72 -3.89
CA LEU A 297 13.57 7.47 -4.63
C LEU A 297 14.29 7.57 -5.97
N ARG A 298 14.82 6.45 -6.44
CA ARG A 298 15.46 6.35 -7.75
C ARG A 298 14.80 5.27 -8.59
N ALA A 299 14.67 5.52 -9.88
CA ALA A 299 14.20 4.51 -10.82
C ALA A 299 14.92 4.62 -12.16
N VAL A 300 15.02 3.52 -12.89
CA VAL A 300 15.55 3.48 -14.25
C VAL A 300 14.40 3.66 -15.23
N LEU A 301 14.52 4.63 -16.13
CA LEU A 301 13.69 4.74 -17.32
C LEU A 301 14.45 4.13 -18.51
N VAL A 302 13.72 3.52 -19.44
CA VAL A 302 14.24 3.19 -20.78
C VAL A 302 13.48 4.07 -21.76
N ALA A 303 14.19 4.95 -22.46
CA ALA A 303 13.58 5.86 -23.44
C ALA A 303 13.40 5.15 -24.79
N ASP A 304 12.36 4.34 -24.92
CA ASP A 304 12.07 3.52 -26.12
C ASP A 304 10.77 3.89 -26.85
N ASN A 305 10.11 4.97 -26.44
CA ASN A 305 8.80 5.38 -26.92
C ASN A 305 8.74 6.89 -27.26
N PRO A 306 9.23 7.31 -28.44
CA PRO A 306 9.31 8.71 -28.82
C PRO A 306 7.97 9.45 -28.75
N GLY A 307 7.95 10.60 -28.09
CA GLY A 307 6.76 11.44 -27.95
C GLY A 307 6.91 12.49 -26.87
N TYR A 308 5.77 13.10 -26.52
CA TYR A 308 5.63 14.02 -25.39
C TYR A 308 4.77 13.32 -24.34
N TRP A 309 5.38 12.99 -23.20
CA TRP A 309 4.71 12.19 -22.17
C TRP A 309 4.57 12.97 -20.88
N VAL A 310 3.39 12.94 -20.30
CA VAL A 310 3.13 13.65 -19.05
C VAL A 310 3.71 12.88 -17.87
N LEU A 311 4.40 13.58 -16.98
CA LEU A 311 4.75 13.14 -15.63
C LEU A 311 3.96 14.00 -14.63
N HIS A 312 3.18 13.39 -13.73
CA HIS A 312 2.36 14.17 -12.80
C HIS A 312 2.10 13.46 -11.47
N CYS A 313 1.73 14.23 -10.44
CA CYS A 313 1.13 13.66 -9.24
C CYS A 313 -0.25 13.09 -9.56
N HIS A 314 -0.57 11.91 -9.05
CA HIS A 314 -1.85 11.25 -9.26
C HIS A 314 -2.85 11.53 -8.13
N ASN A 315 -2.51 12.43 -7.19
CA ASN A 315 -3.52 13.23 -6.53
C ASN A 315 -4.07 14.23 -7.56
N SER A 316 -5.36 14.10 -7.86
CA SER A 316 -6.05 14.89 -8.90
C SER A 316 -6.04 16.38 -8.60
N TYR A 317 -6.11 16.76 -7.33
CA TYR A 317 -6.11 18.16 -6.93
C TYR A 317 -4.71 18.76 -7.04
N HIS A 318 -3.68 18.02 -6.65
CA HIS A 318 -2.28 18.44 -6.86
C HIS A 318 -1.95 18.57 -8.35
N ARG A 319 -2.40 17.60 -9.17
CA ARG A 319 -2.26 17.66 -10.63
C ARG A 319 -2.91 18.92 -11.19
N GLU A 320 -4.17 19.17 -10.83
CA GLU A 320 -4.94 20.32 -11.31
C GLU A 320 -4.31 21.65 -10.87
N ALA A 321 -3.74 21.69 -9.66
CA ALA A 321 -2.99 22.84 -9.15
C ALA A 321 -1.62 23.05 -9.82
N GLY A 322 -1.15 22.13 -10.66
CA GLY A 322 0.03 22.31 -11.49
C GLY A 322 1.19 21.33 -11.26
N MET A 323 1.02 20.29 -10.43
CA MET A 323 2.06 19.30 -10.13
C MET A 323 2.31 18.31 -11.26
N MET A 324 2.80 18.85 -12.37
CA MET A 324 2.94 18.16 -13.63
C MET A 324 4.10 18.76 -14.43
N THR A 325 4.78 17.90 -15.18
CA THR A 325 5.79 18.26 -16.16
C THR A 325 5.68 17.32 -17.37
N LEU A 326 6.60 17.45 -18.32
CA LEU A 326 6.69 16.60 -19.49
C LEU A 326 8.02 15.84 -19.51
N LEU A 327 8.00 14.69 -20.15
CA LEU A 327 9.14 13.95 -20.65
C LEU A 327 9.12 14.03 -22.18
N ASP A 328 10.06 14.78 -22.72
CA ASP A 328 10.15 15.11 -24.13
C ASP A 328 11.28 14.35 -24.80
N TYR A 329 10.98 13.77 -25.96
CA TYR A 329 12.02 13.23 -26.82
C TYR A 329 12.62 14.33 -27.70
N ILE A 330 13.92 14.52 -27.57
CA ILE A 330 14.72 15.40 -28.43
C ILE A 330 15.48 14.55 -29.46
N PHE A 331 15.65 15.08 -30.66
CA PHE A 331 16.30 14.40 -31.79
C PHE A 331 17.62 15.10 -32.14
#